data_AF-A0A7C9L803-F1
#
_entry.id   AF-A0A7C9L803-F1
#
_cell.length_a   1.000
_cell.length_b   1.000
_cell.length_c   1.000
_cell.angle_alpha   90.00
_cell.angle_beta   90.00
_cell.angle_gamma   90.00
#
_symmetry.space_group_name_H-M   'P 1'
#
loop_
_entity.id
_entity.type
_entity.pdbx_description
1 polymer ?
#
loop_
_entity_poly.entity_id
_entity_poly.type
_entity_poly.pdbx_seq_one_letter_code
_entity_poly.pdbx_strand_id
1 'polypeptide(L)'
;MIQFALLFALGCFGLAILINLYKIITAPGIGDRILALDTLAINAIALITIYGIWMETAMYFEASMIFAMTGFISTVSYTRFILRGDIIE
;
A
#
# COMPACT_ATOMS: atom_id res chain seq x y z
N MET A 1 -2.37 8.41 25.52
CA MET A 1 -1.86 7.06 25.18
C MET A 1 -2.07 6.74 23.70
N ILE A 2 -3.27 6.86 23.14
CA ILE A 2 -3.53 6.68 21.69
C ILE A 2 -2.64 7.58 20.81
N GLN A 3 -2.44 8.85 21.17
CA GLN A 3 -1.63 9.78 20.35
C GLN A 3 -0.18 9.32 20.17
N PHE A 4 0.47 8.83 21.23
CA PHE A 4 1.84 8.29 21.12
C PHE A 4 1.88 7.02 20.26
N ALA A 5 0.86 6.16 20.35
CA ALA A 5 0.75 4.98 19.50
C ALA A 5 0.56 5.35 18.02
N LEU A 6 -0.26 6.36 17.72
CA LEU A 6 -0.44 6.88 16.36
C LEU A 6 0.85 7.48 15.79
N LEU A 7 1.57 8.28 16.58
CA LEU A 7 2.84 8.89 16.18
C LEU A 7 3.91 7.83 15.90
N PHE A 8 3.98 6.80 16.77
CA PHE A 8 4.86 5.66 16.57
C PHE A 8 4.50 4.88 15.29
N ALA A 9 3.23 4.56 15.09
CA ALA A 9 2.76 3.86 13.90
C ALA A 9 3.05 4.67 12.62
N LEU A 10 2.80 5.98 12.64
CA LEU A 10 3.09 6.88 11.52
C LEU A 10 4.59 6.90 11.18
N GLY A 11 5.47 6.90 12.19
CA GLY A 11 6.91 6.76 12.01
C GLY A 11 7.30 5.41 11.37
N CYS A 12 6.76 4.30 11.88
CA CYS A 12 7.03 2.97 11.34
C CYS A 12 6.56 2.81 9.88
N PHE A 13 5.32 3.19 9.57
CA PHE A 13 4.78 3.08 8.22
C PHE A 13 5.43 4.08 7.25
N GLY A 14 5.79 5.28 7.72
CA GLY A 14 6.58 6.24 6.94
C GLY A 14 7.94 5.68 6.54
N LEU A 15 8.68 5.07 7.49
CA LEU A 15 9.93 4.38 7.20
C LEU A 15 9.72 3.18 6.26
N ALA A 16 8.66 2.40 6.45
CA ALA A 16 8.34 1.27 5.60
C ALA A 16 8.09 1.69 4.13
N ILE A 17 7.45 2.83 3.90
CA ILE A 17 7.29 3.40 2.56
C ILE A 17 8.65 3.73 1.93
N LEU A 18 9.55 4.37 2.66
CA LEU A 18 10.89 4.71 2.15
C LEU A 18 11.69 3.44 1.79
N ILE A 19 11.63 2.41 2.64
CA ILE A 19 12.30 1.12 2.39
C ILE A 19 11.68 0.42 1.16
N ASN A 20 10.36 0.47 1.00
CA ASN A 20 9.71 -0.10 -0.19
C ASN A 20 10.06 0.66 -1.47
N LEU A 21 10.10 2.00 -1.43
CA LEU A 21 10.56 2.83 -2.55
C LEU A 21 11.98 2.44 -2.97
N TYR A 22 12.89 2.30 -2.01
CA TYR A 22 14.23 1.81 -2.28
C TYR A 22 14.20 0.43 -2.93
N LYS A 23 13.43 -0.52 -2.37
CA LYS A 23 13.31 -1.88 -2.90
C LYS A 23 12.77 -1.92 -4.33
N ILE A 24 11.77 -1.09 -4.66
CA ILE A 24 11.21 -1.00 -6.02
C ILE A 24 12.28 -0.59 -7.03
N ILE A 25 13.14 0.36 -6.67
CA ILE A 25 14.21 0.86 -7.54
C ILE A 25 15.32 -0.18 -7.68
N THR A 26 15.72 -0.85 -6.59
CA THR A 26 16.85 -1.78 -6.60
C THR A 26 16.50 -3.21 -7.00
N ALA A 27 15.22 -3.59 -7.01
CA ALA A 27 14.81 -4.97 -7.27
C ALA A 27 15.19 -5.40 -8.71
N PRO A 28 15.85 -6.57 -8.88
CA PRO A 28 16.28 -7.07 -10.18
C PRO A 28 15.13 -7.71 -10.97
N GLY A 29 14.22 -8.42 -10.28
CA GLY A 29 13.09 -9.09 -10.89
C GLY A 29 11.86 -8.19 -11.02
N ILE A 30 11.12 -8.34 -12.13
CA ILE A 30 9.82 -7.66 -12.32
C ILE A 30 8.83 -8.12 -11.23
N GLY A 31 8.81 -9.42 -10.91
CA GLY A 31 8.00 -9.98 -9.81
C GLY A 31 8.26 -9.32 -8.46
N ASP A 32 9.53 -9.13 -8.10
CA ASP A 32 9.92 -8.50 -6.84
C ASP A 32 9.48 -7.03 -6.76
N ARG A 33 9.52 -6.31 -7.90
CA ARG A 33 9.02 -4.93 -8.00
C ARG A 33 7.52 -4.86 -7.79
N ILE A 34 6.76 -5.82 -8.32
CA ILE A 34 5.31 -5.89 -8.15
C ILE A 34 4.97 -6.14 -6.68
N LEU A 35 5.62 -7.11 -6.06
CA LEU A 35 5.41 -7.40 -4.64
C LEU A 35 5.78 -6.19 -3.76
N ALA A 36 6.85 -5.47 -4.11
CA ALA A 36 7.23 -4.24 -3.42
C ALA A 36 6.21 -3.10 -3.63
N LEU A 37 5.64 -2.96 -4.83
CA LEU A 37 4.56 -2.01 -5.14
C LEU A 37 3.28 -2.35 -4.38
N ASP A 38 2.90 -3.63 -4.31
CA ASP A 38 1.73 -4.10 -3.56
C ASP A 38 1.89 -3.81 -2.05
N THR A 39 3.08 -4.09 -1.51
CA THR A 39 3.40 -3.76 -0.12
C THR A 39 3.38 -2.24 0.12
N LEU A 40 3.80 -1.44 -0.86
CA LEU A 40 3.74 0.03 -0.78
C LEU A 40 2.29 0.53 -0.73
N ALA A 41 1.39 -0.06 -1.52
CA ALA A 41 -0.04 0.28 -1.47
C ALA A 41 -0.64 0.00 -0.09
N ILE A 42 -0.35 -1.16 0.50
CA ILE A 42 -0.81 -1.51 1.86
C ILE A 42 -0.27 -0.53 2.91
N ASN A 43 1.01 -0.15 2.83
CA ASN A 43 1.59 0.85 3.74
C ASN A 43 0.91 2.23 3.59
N ALA A 44 0.55 2.62 2.37
CA ALA A 44 -0.19 3.86 2.13
C ALA A 44 -1.61 3.80 2.72
N ILE A 45 -2.32 2.68 2.56
CA ILE A 45 -3.64 2.44 3.17
C ILE A 45 -3.55 2.55 4.70
N ALA A 46 -2.53 1.94 5.31
CA ALA A 46 -2.31 2.05 6.75
C ALA A 46 -2.12 3.50 7.22
N LEU A 47 -1.34 4.32 6.48
CA LEU A 47 -1.18 5.74 6.79
C LEU A 47 -2.49 6.54 6.67
N ILE A 48 -3.30 6.27 5.63
CA ILE A 48 -4.61 6.92 5.47
C ILE A 48 -5.52 6.57 6.65
N THR A 49 -5.53 5.31 7.08
CA THR A 49 -6.33 4.85 8.22
C THR A 49 -5.86 5.49 9.53
N ILE A 50 -4.54 5.53 9.79
CA ILE A 50 -3.96 6.18 10.98
C ILE A 50 -4.33 7.67 11.00
N TYR A 51 -4.26 8.34 9.85
CA TYR A 51 -4.65 9.73 9.71
C TYR A 51 -6.16 9.93 9.98
N GLY A 52 -7.00 9.00 9.52
CA GLY A 52 -8.43 8.99 9.82
C GLY A 52 -8.74 8.90 11.31
N ILE A 53 -8.01 8.04 12.04
CA ILE A 53 -8.12 7.93 13.50
C ILE A 53 -7.69 9.25 14.17
N TRP A 54 -6.66 9.92 13.65
CA TRP A 54 -6.20 11.19 14.20
C TRP A 54 -7.20 12.34 13.96
N MET A 55 -7.87 12.36 12.81
CA MET A 55 -8.90 13.33 12.47
C MET A 55 -10.28 13.02 13.09
N GLU A 56 -10.39 11.94 13.86
CA GLU A 56 -11.63 11.48 14.51
C GLU A 56 -12.82 11.35 13.53
N THR A 57 -12.54 10.96 12.27
CA THR A 57 -13.56 10.83 11.22
C THR A 57 -13.45 9.51 10.45
N ALA A 58 -14.60 8.88 10.23
CA ALA A 58 -14.71 7.61 9.51
C ALA A 58 -14.52 7.76 7.99
N MET A 59 -14.58 8.98 7.44
CA MET A 59 -14.46 9.22 6.00
C MET A 59 -13.14 8.69 5.41
N TYR A 60 -12.03 8.86 6.13
CA TYR A 60 -10.72 8.34 5.68
C TYR A 60 -10.67 6.81 5.73
N PHE A 61 -11.41 6.17 6.64
CA PHE A 61 -11.52 4.72 6.69
C PHE A 61 -12.26 4.18 5.46
N GLU A 62 -13.38 4.81 5.07
CA GLU A 62 -14.08 4.45 3.83
C GLU A 62 -13.19 4.61 2.60
N ALA A 63 -12.45 5.72 2.50
CA ALA A 63 -11.47 5.93 1.44
C ALA A 63 -10.40 4.81 1.44
N SER A 64 -9.84 4.46 2.61
CA SER A 64 -8.84 3.40 2.75
C SER A 64 -9.34 2.05 2.25
N MET A 65 -10.62 1.72 2.46
CA MET A 65 -11.24 0.49 1.96
C MET A 65 -11.35 0.49 0.44
N ILE A 66 -11.73 1.62 -0.16
CA ILE A 66 -11.79 1.76 -1.63
C ILE A 66 -10.38 1.60 -2.23
N PHE A 67 -9.37 2.23 -1.62
CA PHE A 67 -7.97 2.04 -2.01
C PHE A 67 -7.50 0.60 -1.84
N ALA A 68 -7.93 -0.11 -0.80
CA ALA A 68 -7.60 -1.53 -0.60
C ALA A 68 -8.17 -2.42 -1.70
N MET A 69 -9.46 -2.24 -2.02
CA MET A 69 -10.11 -3.02 -3.09
C MET A 69 -9.47 -2.76 -4.46
N THR A 70 -9.25 -1.48 -4.80
CA THR A 70 -8.65 -1.09 -6.08
C THR A 70 -7.18 -1.49 -6.19
N GLY A 71 -6.41 -1.33 -5.11
CA GLY A 71 -5.01 -1.74 -5.04
C GLY A 71 -4.84 -3.24 -5.27
N PHE A 72 -5.66 -4.07 -4.62
CA PHE A 72 -5.65 -5.52 -4.84
C PHE A 72 -5.94 -5.91 -6.31
N ILE A 73 -6.99 -5.32 -6.91
CA ILE A 73 -7.35 -5.56 -8.32
C ILE A 73 -6.20 -5.15 -9.26
N SER A 74 -5.48 -4.08 -8.94
CA SER A 74 -4.35 -3.60 -9.76
C SER A 74 -3.20 -4.61 -9.80
N THR A 75 -2.84 -5.19 -8.65
CA THR A 75 -1.76 -6.19 -8.53
C THR A 75 -2.14 -7.50 -9.25
N VAL A 76 -3.39 -7.95 -9.09
CA VAL A 76 -3.90 -9.16 -9.78
C VAL A 76 -3.90 -8.98 -11.29
N SER A 77 -4.37 -7.83 -11.78
CA SER A 77 -4.39 -7.51 -13.22
C SER A 77 -2.97 -7.50 -13.80
N TYR A 78 -2.02 -6.90 -13.08
CA TYR A 78 -0.63 -6.79 -13.54
C TYR A 78 0.10 -8.13 -13.55
N THR A 79 -0.11 -8.97 -12.53
CA THR A 79 0.46 -10.33 -12.49
C THR A 79 -0.13 -11.23 -13.58
N ARG A 80 -1.44 -11.12 -13.85
CA ARG A 80 -2.11 -11.77 -14.99
C ARG A 80 -1.47 -11.37 -16.33
N PHE A 81 -1.30 -10.07 -16.55
CA PHE A 81 -0.69 -9.54 -17.77
C PHE A 81 0.70 -10.12 -18.03
N ILE A 82 1.53 -10.20 -16.99
CA ILE A 82 2.90 -10.75 -17.13
C ILE A 82 2.89 -12.25 -17.45
N LEU A 83 1.94 -13.01 -16.90
CA LEU A 83 1.88 -14.46 -17.12
C LEU A 83 1.27 -14.85 -18.47
N ARG A 84 0.27 -14.11 -18.95
CA ARG A 84 -0.53 -14.50 -20.13
C ARG A 84 -0.41 -13.56 -21.32
N GLY A 85 0.19 -12.38 -21.17
CA GLY A 85 0.26 -11.35 -22.22
C GLY A 85 -1.04 -10.56 -22.41
N ASP A 86 -2.18 -11.07 -21.94
CA ASP A 86 -3.49 -10.42 -21.97
C ASP A 86 -4.16 -10.37 -20.58
N ILE A 87 -4.92 -9.31 -20.36
CA ILE A 87 -5.64 -9.04 -19.09
C ILE A 87 -7.05 -9.64 -19.14
N ILE A 88 -7.69 -9.63 -20.30
CA ILE A 88 -9.08 -10.05 -20.53
C ILE A 88 -9.07 -11.01 -21.74
N GLU A 89 -9.58 -12.23 -21.54
CA GLU A 89 -9.90 -13.20 -22.60
C GLU A 89 -11.25 -12.86 -23.24
#